data_AF-A0A813H0L5-F1
#
_entry.id   AF-A0A813H0L5-F1
#
_cell.length_a   1.000
_cell.length_b   1.000
_cell.length_c   1.000
_cell.angle_alpha   90.00
_cell.angle_beta   90.00
_cell.angle_gamma   90.00
#
_symmetry.space_group_name_H-M   'P 1'
#
loop_
_entity.id
_entity.type
_entity.pdbx_description
1 polymer ?
#
loop_
_entity_poly.entity_id
_entity_poly.type
_entity_poly.pdbx_seq_one_letter_code
_entity_poly.pdbx_strand_id
1 'polypeptide(L)'
;MLCLLASRFNHSCAPNAEYLWDESSKVEEVRTVRDIAAGEEVCVNYFGDAIQLPRPARQTQLREGFRFNCSCPTCLTADTESDLRRERLVRLGEDILTCRSTPEKGIRMAEEMLTILKLEGISAPRTVAQICNDAFELSTLVGDAAETQVWAHMSYEAHRMGWGEENEMTRRMRRFAQQPPVLQQQQQQQQQQQQQQQQQQQQQQAVVPLSNTLGNKGVPSPWNSQQQQQQQQQQQQQQQQQQQPPVLQASGGVSKERAHSLASLD
;
A
#
# COMPACT_ATOMS: atom_id res chain seq x y z
N MET A 1 -11.84 -0.81 -32.45
CA MET A 1 -12.59 -1.96 -31.91
C MET A 1 -13.95 -1.46 -31.47
N LEU A 2 -15.02 -2.23 -31.65
CA LEU A 2 -16.38 -1.82 -31.28
C LEU A 2 -17.03 -2.90 -30.41
N CYS A 3 -17.43 -2.53 -29.19
CA CYS A 3 -18.07 -3.42 -28.23
C CYS A 3 -19.53 -3.01 -28.04
N LEU A 4 -20.40 -3.42 -28.97
CA LEU A 4 -21.78 -2.91 -29.07
C LEU A 4 -22.62 -3.12 -27.80
N LEU A 5 -22.40 -4.23 -27.08
CA LEU A 5 -23.11 -4.51 -25.84
C LEU A 5 -22.63 -3.59 -24.70
N ALA A 6 -21.32 -3.38 -24.61
CA ALA A 6 -20.72 -2.48 -23.63
C ALA A 6 -21.16 -1.02 -23.87
N SER A 7 -21.28 -0.58 -25.13
CA SER A 7 -21.73 0.79 -25.46
C SER A 7 -23.16 1.15 -25.03
N ARG A 8 -23.92 0.23 -24.42
CA ARG A 8 -25.26 0.49 -23.88
C ARG A 8 -25.24 1.10 -22.48
N PHE A 9 -24.14 1.02 -21.75
CA PHE A 9 -24.05 1.55 -20.39
C PHE A 9 -23.96 3.08 -20.42
N ASN A 10 -24.84 3.74 -19.67
CA ASN A 10 -24.87 5.19 -19.55
C ASN A 10 -23.75 5.72 -18.64
N HIS A 11 -23.50 7.02 -18.72
CA HIS A 11 -22.47 7.67 -17.92
C HIS A 11 -22.97 8.08 -16.53
N SER A 12 -22.10 7.98 -15.52
CA SER A 12 -22.24 8.71 -14.25
C SER A 12 -20.88 9.25 -13.79
N CYS A 13 -20.87 10.43 -13.14
CA CYS A 13 -19.68 10.98 -12.47
C CYS A 13 -19.43 10.36 -11.07
N ALA A 14 -20.31 9.45 -10.66
CA ALA A 14 -20.17 8.51 -9.54
C ALA A 14 -20.69 7.14 -10.04
N PRO A 15 -19.89 6.43 -10.88
CA PRO A 15 -20.31 5.20 -11.53
C PRO A 15 -20.44 4.04 -10.52
N ASN A 16 -21.15 3.00 -10.91
CA ASN A 16 -21.24 1.74 -10.16
C ASN A 16 -20.64 0.55 -10.91
N ALA A 17 -20.18 0.77 -12.13
CA ALA A 17 -19.38 -0.17 -12.90
C ALA A 17 -18.21 0.52 -13.63
N GLU A 18 -17.19 -0.25 -13.98
CA GLU A 18 -16.02 0.19 -14.73
C GLU A 18 -15.77 -0.70 -15.95
N TYR A 19 -15.28 -0.06 -17.03
CA TYR A 19 -14.75 -0.72 -18.22
C TYR A 19 -13.35 -1.27 -17.99
N LEU A 20 -13.19 -2.56 -18.23
CA LEU A 20 -11.92 -3.25 -18.18
C LEU A 20 -11.64 -3.99 -19.50
N TRP A 21 -10.49 -3.68 -20.07
CA TRP A 21 -9.96 -4.41 -21.21
C TRP A 21 -9.03 -5.56 -20.78
N ASP A 22 -9.40 -6.80 -21.10
CA ASP A 22 -8.51 -7.95 -20.95
C ASP A 22 -7.70 -8.17 -22.25
N GLU A 23 -6.41 -7.82 -22.18
CA GLU A 23 -5.49 -7.95 -23.30
C GLU A 23 -5.26 -9.41 -23.73
N SER A 24 -5.44 -10.38 -22.83
CA SER A 24 -5.18 -11.80 -23.11
C SER A 24 -6.31 -12.44 -23.92
N SER A 25 -7.56 -12.19 -23.52
CA SER A 25 -8.76 -12.71 -24.18
C SER A 25 -9.32 -11.78 -25.26
N LYS A 26 -8.82 -10.53 -25.33
CA LYS A 26 -9.34 -9.46 -26.19
C LYS A 26 -10.83 -9.18 -25.93
N VAL A 27 -11.23 -9.13 -24.66
CA VAL A 27 -12.61 -8.91 -24.21
C VAL A 27 -12.72 -7.59 -23.44
N GLU A 28 -13.78 -6.85 -23.74
CA GLU A 28 -14.23 -5.72 -22.93
C GLU A 28 -15.17 -6.25 -21.84
N GLU A 29 -14.72 -6.16 -20.61
CA GLU A 29 -15.49 -6.50 -19.42
C GLU A 29 -16.10 -5.25 -18.79
N VAL A 30 -17.28 -5.42 -18.21
CA VAL A 30 -17.92 -4.40 -17.37
C VAL A 30 -18.09 -5.00 -16.00
N ARG A 31 -17.33 -4.49 -15.03
CA ARG A 31 -17.32 -5.01 -13.66
C ARG A 31 -17.97 -4.00 -12.73
N THR A 32 -18.78 -4.49 -11.81
CA THR A 32 -19.33 -3.66 -10.72
C THR A 32 -18.20 -3.27 -9.77
N VAL A 33 -18.20 -2.03 -9.31
CA VAL A 33 -17.20 -1.48 -8.38
C VAL A 33 -17.79 -1.10 -7.02
N ARG A 34 -19.05 -1.48 -6.82
CA ARG A 34 -19.79 -1.48 -5.55
C ARG A 34 -21.05 -2.32 -5.71
N ASP A 35 -21.72 -2.61 -4.61
CA ASP A 35 -23.05 -3.20 -4.62
C ASP A 35 -24.06 -2.33 -5.40
N ILE A 36 -24.95 -2.99 -6.15
CA ILE A 36 -25.99 -2.37 -6.98
C ILE A 36 -27.36 -2.91 -6.53
N ALA A 37 -28.26 -2.00 -6.17
CA ALA A 37 -29.61 -2.38 -5.76
C ALA A 37 -30.46 -2.87 -6.95
N ALA A 38 -31.46 -3.72 -6.68
CA ALA A 38 -32.39 -4.16 -7.71
C ALA A 38 -33.13 -2.95 -8.34
N GLY A 39 -33.04 -2.80 -9.65
CA GLY A 39 -33.63 -1.68 -10.40
C GLY A 39 -32.76 -0.43 -10.48
N GLU A 40 -31.59 -0.40 -9.82
CA GLU A 40 -30.60 0.65 -10.03
C GLU A 40 -29.95 0.50 -11.42
N GLU A 41 -29.79 1.61 -12.14
CA GLU A 41 -29.15 1.61 -13.46
C GLU A 41 -27.65 1.37 -13.33
N VAL A 42 -27.10 0.50 -14.18
CA VAL A 42 -25.65 0.30 -14.26
C VAL A 42 -25.04 1.42 -15.12
N CYS A 43 -24.21 2.23 -14.49
CA CYS A 43 -23.55 3.38 -15.10
C CYS A 43 -22.03 3.27 -14.97
N VAL A 44 -21.35 3.67 -16.04
CA VAL A 44 -19.90 3.64 -16.17
C VAL A 44 -19.32 5.05 -16.31
N ASN A 45 -18.02 5.18 -16.13
CA ASN A 45 -17.31 6.41 -16.44
C ASN A 45 -16.82 6.38 -17.90
N TYR A 46 -17.04 7.48 -18.63
CA TYR A 46 -16.61 7.60 -20.04
C TYR A 46 -15.21 8.18 -20.20
N PHE A 47 -14.63 8.77 -19.13
CA PHE A 47 -13.44 9.60 -19.24
C PHE A 47 -12.19 9.07 -18.53
N GLY A 48 -12.24 7.87 -17.94
CA GLY A 48 -11.16 7.40 -17.07
C GLY A 48 -10.82 8.45 -16.00
N ASP A 49 -9.55 8.83 -15.90
CA ASP A 49 -9.07 9.74 -14.85
C ASP A 49 -9.70 11.15 -14.89
N ALA A 50 -10.29 11.58 -16.00
CA ALA A 50 -10.96 12.89 -16.07
C ALA A 50 -12.21 13.00 -15.17
N ILE A 51 -12.68 11.89 -14.59
CA ILE A 51 -13.68 11.92 -13.51
C ILE A 51 -13.22 12.77 -12.32
N GLN A 52 -11.91 12.93 -12.12
CA GLN A 52 -11.32 13.74 -11.05
C GLN A 52 -11.43 15.24 -11.31
N LEU A 53 -11.83 15.68 -12.51
CA LEU A 53 -11.97 17.10 -12.83
C LEU A 53 -13.20 17.71 -12.15
N PRO A 54 -13.26 19.04 -11.95
CA PRO A 54 -14.45 19.75 -11.48
C PRO A 54 -15.63 19.65 -12.45
N ARG A 55 -16.84 19.89 -11.93
CA ARG A 55 -18.10 19.74 -12.67
C ARG A 55 -18.13 20.52 -13.98
N PRO A 56 -17.71 21.81 -14.06
CA PRO A 56 -17.72 22.53 -15.33
C PRO A 56 -16.88 21.83 -16.41
N ALA A 57 -15.69 21.32 -16.05
CA ALA A 57 -14.82 20.61 -16.97
C ALA A 57 -15.43 19.28 -17.42
N ARG A 58 -15.95 18.47 -16.50
CA ARG A 58 -16.64 17.20 -16.83
C ARG A 58 -17.83 17.43 -17.77
N GLN A 59 -18.64 18.45 -17.51
CA GLN A 59 -19.79 18.81 -18.34
C GLN A 59 -19.37 19.28 -19.74
N THR A 60 -18.29 20.06 -19.85
CA THR A 60 -17.73 20.46 -21.15
C THR A 60 -17.26 19.24 -21.94
N GLN A 61 -16.51 18.32 -21.33
CA GLN A 61 -16.06 17.09 -21.99
C GLN A 61 -17.24 16.24 -22.48
N LEU A 62 -18.32 16.10 -21.69
CA LEU A 62 -19.51 15.37 -22.11
C LEU A 62 -20.24 16.03 -23.27
N ARG A 63 -20.39 17.36 -23.24
CA ARG A 63 -21.04 18.09 -24.34
C ARG A 63 -20.23 18.02 -25.62
N GLU A 64 -18.91 18.07 -25.54
CA GLU A 64 -18.03 18.05 -26.71
C GLU A 64 -17.86 16.65 -27.29
N GLY A 65 -17.64 15.65 -26.43
CA GLY A 65 -17.39 14.26 -26.85
C GLY A 65 -18.65 13.43 -27.08
N PHE A 66 -19.68 13.61 -26.25
CA PHE A 66 -20.86 12.73 -26.20
C PHE A 66 -22.20 13.46 -26.44
N ARG A 67 -22.18 14.79 -26.58
CA ARG A 67 -23.34 15.61 -26.97
C ARG A 67 -24.50 15.59 -25.97
N PHE A 68 -24.22 15.43 -24.68
CA PHE A 68 -25.23 15.56 -23.62
C PHE A 68 -24.69 16.28 -22.37
N ASN A 69 -25.59 16.69 -21.47
CA ASN A 69 -25.25 17.20 -20.14
C ASN A 69 -25.53 16.11 -19.10
N CYS A 70 -24.56 15.82 -18.22
CA CYS A 70 -24.77 14.81 -17.17
C CYS A 70 -25.73 15.34 -16.09
N SER A 71 -26.72 14.52 -15.76
CA SER A 71 -27.69 14.75 -14.69
C SER A 71 -27.58 13.71 -13.57
N CYS A 72 -26.40 13.08 -13.39
CA CYS A 72 -26.17 12.21 -12.24
C CYS A 72 -26.26 13.00 -10.92
N PRO A 73 -26.49 12.34 -9.77
CA PRO A 73 -26.62 13.01 -8.48
C PRO A 73 -25.50 14.00 -8.18
N THR A 74 -24.24 13.62 -8.42
CA THR A 74 -23.07 14.51 -8.25
C THR A 74 -23.16 15.78 -9.09
N CYS A 75 -23.63 15.67 -10.34
CA CYS A 75 -23.76 16.82 -11.24
C CYS A 75 -25.02 17.66 -10.98
N LEU A 76 -26.07 17.09 -10.40
CA LEU A 76 -27.28 17.81 -10.02
C LEU A 76 -27.07 18.65 -8.75
N THR A 77 -26.34 18.13 -7.77
CA THR A 77 -26.04 18.87 -6.53
C THR A 77 -25.22 20.12 -6.80
N ALA A 78 -24.29 20.07 -7.76
CA ALA A 78 -23.40 21.18 -8.11
C ALA A 78 -22.67 21.79 -6.89
N ASP A 79 -22.20 20.92 -6.00
CA ASP A 79 -21.50 21.30 -4.77
C ASP A 79 -20.11 21.89 -5.09
N THR A 80 -19.88 23.13 -4.69
CA THR A 80 -18.59 23.81 -4.86
C THR A 80 -17.48 23.16 -4.05
N GLU A 81 -17.79 22.56 -2.90
CA GLU A 81 -16.79 21.84 -2.10
C GLU A 81 -16.35 20.55 -2.77
N SER A 82 -17.26 19.86 -3.48
CA SER A 82 -16.93 18.72 -4.34
C SER A 82 -15.99 19.13 -5.46
N ASP A 83 -16.24 20.27 -6.10
CA ASP A 83 -15.36 20.81 -7.13
C ASP A 83 -13.97 21.14 -6.55
N LEU A 84 -13.87 21.78 -5.39
CA LEU A 84 -12.59 22.06 -4.72
C LEU A 84 -11.82 20.80 -4.34
N ARG A 85 -12.50 19.76 -3.81
CA ARG A 85 -11.88 18.47 -3.50
C ARG A 85 -11.35 17.80 -4.76
N ARG A 86 -12.11 17.84 -5.87
CA ARG A 86 -11.68 17.31 -7.17
C ARG A 86 -10.50 18.07 -7.76
N GLU A 87 -10.46 19.40 -7.68
CA GLU A 87 -9.27 20.19 -8.04
C GLU A 87 -8.05 19.81 -7.20
N ARG A 88 -8.26 19.62 -5.89
CA ARG A 88 -7.20 19.21 -4.95
C ARG A 88 -6.64 17.84 -5.32
N LEU A 89 -7.50 16.88 -5.66
CA LEU A 89 -7.11 15.55 -6.10
C LEU A 89 -6.18 15.59 -7.32
N VAL A 90 -6.52 16.40 -8.33
CA VAL A 90 -5.68 16.58 -9.53
C VAL A 90 -4.31 17.12 -9.17
N ARG A 91 -4.24 18.20 -8.36
CA ARG A 91 -2.97 18.80 -7.93
C ARG A 91 -2.11 17.82 -7.12
N LEU A 92 -2.73 17.05 -6.23
CA LEU A 92 -2.03 16.04 -5.44
C LEU A 92 -1.39 14.97 -6.33
N GLY A 93 -2.10 14.52 -7.37
CA GLY A 93 -1.60 13.54 -8.33
C GLY A 93 -0.39 14.03 -9.14
N GLU A 94 -0.28 15.34 -9.39
CA GLU A 94 0.90 15.92 -10.03
C GLU A 94 2.06 16.09 -9.03
N ASP A 95 1.76 16.64 -7.84
CA ASP A 95 2.76 16.98 -6.83
C ASP A 95 3.45 15.71 -6.26
N ILE A 96 2.73 14.59 -6.11
CA ILE A 96 3.26 13.36 -5.50
C ILE A 96 4.45 12.78 -6.29
N LEU A 97 4.45 12.96 -7.62
CA LEU A 97 5.51 12.51 -8.52
C LEU A 97 6.87 13.17 -8.22
N THR A 98 6.86 14.29 -7.50
CA THR A 98 8.08 15.04 -7.11
C THR A 98 8.57 14.71 -5.70
N CYS A 99 7.86 13.85 -4.96
CA CYS A 99 8.11 13.63 -3.53
C CYS A 99 9.22 12.61 -3.23
N ARG A 100 10.00 12.16 -4.21
CA ARG A 100 11.09 11.18 -3.99
C ARG A 100 12.12 11.63 -2.94
N SER A 101 12.40 12.94 -2.84
CA SER A 101 13.31 13.52 -1.85
C SER A 101 12.63 13.82 -0.50
N THR A 102 11.30 13.73 -0.43
CA THR A 102 10.49 13.98 0.77
C THR A 102 9.39 12.91 0.88
N PRO A 103 9.75 11.62 0.98
CA PRO A 103 8.81 10.52 0.78
C PRO A 103 7.65 10.52 1.78
N GLU A 104 7.86 10.93 3.02
CA GLU A 104 6.81 11.04 4.04
C GLU A 104 5.74 12.07 3.65
N LYS A 105 6.12 13.14 2.92
CA LYS A 105 5.17 14.11 2.38
C LYS A 105 4.29 13.45 1.31
N GLY A 106 4.89 12.70 0.39
CA GLY A 106 4.14 12.03 -0.68
C GLY A 106 3.21 10.93 -0.15
N ILE A 107 3.60 10.20 0.90
CA ILE A 107 2.70 9.22 1.56
C ILE A 107 1.46 9.92 2.13
N ARG A 108 1.62 11.06 2.83
CA ARG A 108 0.48 11.86 3.32
C ARG A 108 -0.41 12.37 2.18
N MET A 109 0.18 12.69 1.05
CA MET A 109 -0.57 13.10 -0.13
C MET A 109 -1.40 11.96 -0.70
N ALA A 110 -0.84 10.75 -0.81
CA ALA A 110 -1.59 9.57 -1.23
C ALA A 110 -2.79 9.28 -0.30
N GLU A 111 -2.61 9.42 1.01
CA GLU A 111 -3.71 9.29 1.99
C GLU A 111 -4.81 10.33 1.79
N GLU A 112 -4.43 11.59 1.54
CA GLU A 112 -5.36 12.67 1.23
C GLU A 112 -6.14 12.36 -0.05
N MET A 113 -5.47 11.87 -1.09
CA MET A 113 -6.10 11.48 -2.36
C MET A 113 -7.13 10.36 -2.17
N LEU A 114 -6.78 9.29 -1.45
CA LEU A 114 -7.70 8.18 -1.15
C LEU A 114 -8.92 8.66 -0.35
N THR A 115 -8.70 9.58 0.60
CA THR A 115 -9.78 10.20 1.37
C THR A 115 -10.71 11.01 0.48
N ILE A 116 -10.17 11.80 -0.45
CA ILE A 116 -10.97 12.57 -1.41
C ILE A 116 -11.78 11.64 -2.31
N LEU A 117 -11.17 10.58 -2.87
CA LEU A 117 -11.90 9.60 -3.71
C LEU A 117 -13.11 9.02 -2.97
N LYS A 118 -12.93 8.67 -1.68
CA LYS A 118 -14.01 8.17 -0.82
C LYS A 118 -15.12 9.20 -0.63
N LEU A 119 -14.77 10.43 -0.24
CA LEU A 119 -15.74 11.50 -0.01
C LEU A 119 -16.53 11.87 -1.27
N GLU A 120 -15.89 11.76 -2.43
CA GLU A 120 -16.49 12.07 -3.73
C GLU A 120 -17.29 10.90 -4.33
N GLY A 121 -17.29 9.73 -3.67
CA GLY A 121 -17.92 8.52 -4.19
C GLY A 121 -17.33 8.06 -5.52
N ILE A 122 -16.03 8.29 -5.73
CA ILE A 122 -15.33 7.89 -6.96
C ILE A 122 -14.76 6.49 -6.76
N SER A 123 -15.53 5.49 -7.20
CA SER A 123 -15.06 4.11 -7.30
C SER A 123 -14.23 3.95 -8.58
N ALA A 124 -12.90 4.07 -8.44
CA ALA A 124 -11.95 3.96 -9.55
C ALA A 124 -10.74 3.07 -9.16
N PRO A 125 -10.90 1.73 -9.18
CA PRO A 125 -9.86 0.76 -8.84
C PRO A 125 -8.49 1.05 -9.45
N ARG A 126 -8.44 1.45 -10.73
CA ARG A 126 -7.17 1.77 -11.42
C ARG A 126 -6.46 2.99 -10.85
N THR A 127 -7.21 4.05 -10.55
CA THR A 127 -6.67 5.26 -9.91
C THR A 127 -6.21 4.94 -8.48
N VAL A 128 -7.00 4.17 -7.71
CA VAL A 128 -6.63 3.73 -6.36
C VAL A 128 -5.32 2.94 -6.40
N ALA A 129 -5.18 2.04 -7.38
CA ALA A 129 -3.99 1.24 -7.57
C ALA A 129 -2.74 2.08 -7.88
N GLN A 130 -2.87 3.12 -8.72
CA GLN A 130 -1.78 4.06 -8.99
C GLN A 130 -1.35 4.79 -7.72
N ILE A 131 -2.30 5.37 -6.98
CA ILE A 131 -2.03 6.08 -5.72
C ILE A 131 -1.33 5.17 -4.70
N CYS A 132 -1.82 3.93 -4.55
CA CYS A 132 -1.23 2.96 -3.63
C CYS A 132 0.17 2.50 -4.09
N ASN A 133 0.41 2.39 -5.41
CA ASN A 133 1.73 2.08 -5.93
C ASN A 133 2.73 3.21 -5.67
N ASP A 134 2.33 4.47 -5.88
CA ASP A 134 3.18 5.62 -5.58
C ASP A 134 3.53 5.67 -4.09
N ALA A 135 2.55 5.46 -3.21
CA ALA A 135 2.77 5.40 -1.77
C ALA A 135 3.67 4.23 -1.36
N PHE A 136 3.52 3.07 -1.99
CA PHE A 136 4.42 1.92 -1.79
C PHE A 136 5.86 2.25 -2.18
N GLU A 137 6.08 2.86 -3.36
CA GLU A 137 7.43 3.25 -3.78
C GLU A 137 8.05 4.25 -2.81
N LEU A 138 7.28 5.23 -2.35
CA LEU A 138 7.75 6.20 -1.36
C LEU A 138 8.03 5.55 0.01
N SER A 139 7.19 4.63 0.47
CA SER A 139 7.41 3.94 1.76
C SER A 139 8.67 3.07 1.74
N THR A 140 9.02 2.48 0.58
CA THR A 140 10.30 1.75 0.47
C THR A 140 11.50 2.66 0.70
N LEU A 141 11.42 3.95 0.32
CA LEU A 141 12.48 4.94 0.55
C LEU A 141 12.58 5.35 2.02
N VAL A 142 11.45 5.42 2.73
CA VAL A 142 11.42 5.65 4.18
C VAL A 142 12.06 4.49 4.93
N GLY A 143 11.78 3.25 4.50
CA GLY A 143 12.37 2.05 5.09
C GLY A 143 11.56 1.38 6.20
N ASP A 144 10.32 1.81 6.42
CA ASP A 144 9.40 1.09 7.29
C ASP A 144 8.82 -0.11 6.52
N ALA A 145 9.31 -1.31 6.86
CA ALA A 145 8.88 -2.55 6.22
C ALA A 145 7.39 -2.86 6.46
N ALA A 146 6.86 -2.51 7.63
CA ALA A 146 5.46 -2.75 7.95
C ALA A 146 4.55 -1.81 7.15
N GLU A 147 4.90 -0.52 7.08
CA GLU A 147 4.17 0.44 6.23
C GLU A 147 4.26 0.07 4.75
N THR A 148 5.43 -0.35 4.28
CA THR A 148 5.62 -0.83 2.91
C THR A 148 4.76 -2.04 2.57
N GLN A 149 4.63 -2.98 3.51
CA GLN A 149 3.79 -4.15 3.33
C GLN A 149 2.30 -3.76 3.20
N VAL A 150 1.85 -2.77 3.99
CA VAL A 150 0.46 -2.26 3.93
C VAL A 150 0.18 -1.62 2.58
N TRP A 151 1.04 -0.71 2.11
CA TRP A 151 0.86 -0.08 0.79
C TRP A 151 0.95 -1.08 -0.36
N ALA A 152 1.83 -2.09 -0.26
CA ALA A 152 1.88 -3.19 -1.23
C ALA A 152 0.59 -4.00 -1.26
N HIS A 153 -0.01 -4.30 -0.09
CA HIS A 153 -1.28 -5.01 -0.01
C HIS A 153 -2.44 -4.18 -0.60
N MET A 154 -2.51 -2.89 -0.26
CA MET A 154 -3.52 -1.99 -0.82
C MET A 154 -3.38 -1.86 -2.35
N SER A 155 -2.15 -1.72 -2.83
CA SER A 155 -1.85 -1.71 -4.26
C SER A 155 -2.28 -3.03 -4.92
N TYR A 156 -2.02 -4.18 -4.29
CA TYR A 156 -2.47 -5.49 -4.79
C TYR A 156 -3.99 -5.56 -4.95
N GLU A 157 -4.77 -5.24 -3.92
CA GLU A 157 -6.22 -5.35 -3.98
C GLU A 157 -6.81 -4.45 -5.07
N ALA A 158 -6.34 -3.20 -5.16
CA ALA A 158 -6.78 -2.28 -6.19
C ALA A 158 -6.38 -2.73 -7.60
N HIS A 159 -5.17 -3.28 -7.79
CA HIS A 159 -4.75 -3.85 -9.07
C HIS A 159 -5.57 -5.10 -9.43
N ARG A 160 -5.87 -5.97 -8.47
CA ARG A 160 -6.71 -7.16 -8.67
C ARG A 160 -8.11 -6.77 -9.14
N MET A 161 -8.71 -5.73 -8.55
CA MET A 161 -10.01 -5.20 -8.98
C MET A 161 -9.91 -4.56 -10.37
N GLY A 162 -8.89 -3.73 -10.61
CA GLY A 162 -8.74 -2.93 -11.82
C GLY A 162 -8.21 -3.67 -13.05
N TRP A 163 -7.37 -4.70 -12.91
CA TRP A 163 -6.77 -5.45 -14.03
C TRP A 163 -6.86 -6.97 -13.90
N GLY A 164 -7.41 -7.49 -12.80
CA GLY A 164 -7.51 -8.93 -12.54
C GLY A 164 -6.26 -9.55 -11.91
N GLU A 165 -6.40 -10.79 -11.44
CA GLU A 165 -5.36 -11.54 -10.72
C GLU A 165 -4.15 -11.87 -11.61
N GLU A 166 -4.38 -12.08 -12.91
CA GLU A 166 -3.34 -12.51 -13.84
C GLU A 166 -2.43 -11.39 -14.32
N ASN A 167 -2.77 -10.12 -14.06
CA ASN A 167 -1.92 -8.98 -14.44
C ASN A 167 -0.56 -9.05 -13.73
N GLU A 168 0.53 -8.73 -14.46
CA GLU A 168 1.90 -8.81 -13.94
C GLU A 168 2.10 -7.96 -12.69
N MET A 169 1.57 -6.73 -12.69
CA MET A 169 1.68 -5.82 -11.55
C MET A 169 0.89 -6.34 -10.36
N THR A 170 -0.31 -6.89 -10.58
CA THR A 170 -1.11 -7.55 -9.52
C THR A 170 -0.29 -8.64 -8.84
N ARG A 171 0.31 -9.56 -9.61
CA ARG A 171 1.15 -10.64 -9.06
C ARG A 171 2.39 -10.11 -8.35
N ARG A 172 2.98 -9.03 -8.86
CA ARG A 172 4.15 -8.38 -8.24
C ARG A 172 3.80 -7.78 -6.88
N MET A 173 2.71 -7.01 -6.80
CA MET A 173 2.25 -6.40 -5.55
C MET A 173 1.82 -7.45 -4.53
N ARG A 174 1.21 -8.56 -4.96
CA ARG A 174 0.91 -9.71 -4.08
C ARG A 174 2.17 -10.26 -3.40
N ARG A 175 3.28 -10.39 -4.14
CA ARG A 175 4.56 -10.84 -3.56
C ARG A 175 5.11 -9.83 -2.56
N PHE A 176 5.07 -8.54 -2.88
CA PHE A 176 5.53 -7.49 -1.96
C PHE A 176 4.66 -7.35 -0.71
N ALA A 177 3.36 -7.60 -0.82
CA ALA A 177 2.45 -7.67 0.32
C ALA A 177 2.77 -8.84 1.25
N GLN A 178 3.38 -9.91 0.75
CA GLN A 178 3.83 -11.04 1.58
C GLN A 178 5.25 -10.84 2.10
N GLN A 179 6.13 -10.25 1.28
CA GLN A 179 7.55 -10.05 1.54
C GLN A 179 7.96 -8.67 1.01
N PRO A 180 7.91 -7.61 1.86
CA PRO A 180 8.23 -6.26 1.41
C PRO A 180 9.70 -6.18 0.97
N PRO A 181 10.02 -5.42 -0.09
CA PRO A 181 11.40 -5.27 -0.54
C PRO A 181 12.20 -4.46 0.47
N VAL A 182 13.43 -4.90 0.74
CA VAL A 182 14.40 -4.16 1.56
C VAL A 182 15.42 -3.52 0.63
N LEU A 183 15.65 -2.20 0.77
CA LEU A 183 16.65 -1.51 -0.05
C LEU A 183 18.06 -2.05 0.27
N GLN A 184 18.90 -2.19 -0.75
CA GLN A 184 20.26 -2.76 -0.63
C GLN A 184 21.12 -2.05 0.44
N GLN A 185 20.98 -0.74 0.60
CA GLN A 185 21.69 0.01 1.65
C GLN A 185 21.24 -0.38 3.06
N GLN A 186 19.95 -0.65 3.26
CA GLN A 186 19.44 -1.15 4.55
C GLN A 186 19.90 -2.58 4.80
N GLN A 187 19.91 -3.43 3.77
CA GLN A 187 20.51 -4.77 3.88
C GLN A 187 21.98 -4.70 4.30
N GLN A 188 22.77 -3.79 3.72
CA GLN A 188 24.17 -3.59 4.09
C GLN A 188 24.32 -3.10 5.53
N GLN A 189 23.49 -2.15 5.97
CA GLN A 189 23.50 -1.65 7.36
C GLN A 189 23.11 -2.74 8.37
N GLN A 190 22.08 -3.54 8.06
CA GLN A 190 21.66 -4.66 8.91
C GLN A 190 22.76 -5.74 9.00
N GLN A 191 23.41 -6.06 7.88
CA GLN A 191 24.56 -6.97 7.87
C GLN A 191 25.73 -6.43 8.70
N GLN A 192 26.04 -5.13 8.58
CA GLN A 192 27.07 -4.49 9.40
C GLN A 192 26.74 -4.52 10.90
N GLN A 193 25.49 -4.26 11.28
CA GLN A 193 25.06 -4.35 12.67
C GLN A 193 25.15 -5.79 13.21
N GLN A 194 24.73 -6.80 12.44
CA GLN A 194 24.87 -8.20 12.83
C GLN A 194 26.34 -8.60 12.99
N GLN A 195 27.22 -8.17 12.09
CA GLN A 195 28.66 -8.42 12.20
C GLN A 195 29.27 -7.75 13.44
N GLN A 196 28.88 -6.50 13.76
CA GLN A 196 29.33 -5.82 14.97
C GLN A 196 28.87 -6.52 16.25
N GLN A 197 27.61 -6.98 16.30
CA GLN A 197 27.10 -7.75 17.44
C GLN A 197 27.83 -9.09 17.61
N GLN A 198 28.11 -9.81 16.52
CA GLN A 198 28.90 -11.05 16.56
C GLN A 198 30.33 -10.80 17.05
N GLN A 199 31.00 -9.73 16.59
CA GLN A 199 32.33 -9.36 17.07
C GLN A 199 32.33 -8.99 18.56
N GLN A 200 31.34 -8.23 19.04
CA GLN A 200 31.21 -7.92 20.47
C GLN A 200 30.99 -9.18 21.31
N GLN A 201 30.18 -10.14 20.84
CA GLN A 201 30.01 -11.43 21.52
C GLN A 201 31.30 -12.24 21.57
N GLN A 202 32.06 -12.31 20.46
CA GLN A 202 33.36 -13.00 20.44
C GLN A 202 34.38 -12.35 21.37
N GLN A 203 34.44 -11.03 21.42
CA GLN A 203 35.32 -10.31 22.34
C GLN A 203 34.94 -10.56 23.80
N GLN A 204 33.64 -10.55 24.15
CA GLN A 204 33.19 -10.86 25.52
C GLN A 204 33.49 -12.31 25.93
N GLN A 205 33.43 -13.26 24.99
CA GLN A 205 33.84 -14.66 25.24
C GLN A 205 35.35 -14.84 25.34
N ALA A 206 36.16 -13.97 24.73
CA ALA A 206 37.62 -14.02 24.80
C ALA A 206 38.20 -13.42 26.11
N VAL A 207 37.41 -12.66 26.89
CA VAL A 207 37.82 -12.09 28.19
C VAL A 207 37.50 -13.06 29.35
N VAL A 208 37.84 -14.34 29.20
CA VAL A 208 37.99 -15.25 30.36
C VAL A 208 39.44 -15.10 30.83
N PRO A 209 39.71 -14.66 32.08
CA PRO A 209 41.07 -14.38 32.50
C PRO A 209 41.91 -15.65 32.54
N LEU A 210 43.01 -15.66 31.76
CA LEU A 210 44.16 -16.52 32.00
C LEU A 210 44.73 -16.18 33.37
N SER A 211 44.22 -16.83 34.42
CA SER A 211 44.84 -16.79 35.75
C SER A 211 45.42 -18.16 36.09
N ASN A 212 46.76 -18.15 36.04
CA ASN A 212 47.73 -18.99 36.75
C ASN A 212 48.02 -20.42 36.26
N THR A 213 49.13 -20.51 35.52
CA THR A 213 50.17 -21.51 35.78
C THR A 213 50.57 -21.53 37.27
N LEU A 214 50.76 -22.75 37.79
CA LEU A 214 51.29 -23.16 39.10
C LEU A 214 50.25 -23.42 40.22
N GLY A 215 49.81 -24.68 40.27
CA GLY A 215 49.67 -25.45 41.51
C GLY A 215 48.60 -25.03 42.52
N ASN A 216 47.34 -25.40 42.29
CA ASN A 216 46.48 -25.90 43.37
C ASN A 216 45.25 -26.62 42.80
N LYS A 217 44.88 -27.78 43.37
CA LYS A 217 43.63 -28.49 43.04
C LYS A 217 42.45 -27.73 43.68
N GLY A 218 41.96 -26.70 43.01
CA GLY A 218 40.72 -25.99 43.35
C GLY A 218 39.58 -26.45 42.45
N VAL A 219 38.54 -27.04 43.04
CA VAL A 219 37.30 -27.44 42.35
C VAL A 219 36.66 -26.21 41.68
N PRO A 220 36.17 -26.28 40.43
CA PRO A 220 35.52 -25.14 39.79
C PRO A 220 34.28 -24.71 40.58
N SER A 221 34.16 -23.40 40.84
CA SER A 221 32.98 -22.84 41.52
C SER A 221 31.72 -23.07 40.66
N PRO A 222 30.63 -23.64 41.21
CA PRO A 222 29.38 -23.90 40.48
C PRO A 222 28.68 -22.64 39.93
N TRP A 223 29.07 -21.45 40.41
CA TRP A 223 28.44 -20.17 40.07
C TRP A 223 28.75 -19.69 38.65
N ASN A 224 29.95 -19.98 38.11
CA ASN A 224 30.33 -19.53 36.76
C ASN A 224 29.59 -20.31 35.66
N SER A 225 29.40 -21.62 35.83
CA SER A 225 28.66 -22.46 34.91
C SER A 225 27.16 -22.12 34.90
N GLN A 226 26.61 -21.73 36.05
CA GLN A 226 25.21 -21.34 36.15
C GLN A 226 24.92 -19.99 35.45
N GLN A 227 25.81 -19.00 35.60
CA GLN A 227 25.70 -17.72 34.87
C GLN A 227 25.85 -17.92 33.36
N GLN A 228 26.76 -18.79 32.92
CA GLN A 228 26.95 -19.09 31.50
C GLN A 228 25.72 -19.78 30.90
N GLN A 229 25.12 -20.73 31.64
CA GLN A 229 23.85 -21.36 31.23
C GLN A 229 22.69 -20.36 31.18
N GLN A 230 22.63 -19.43 32.13
CA GLN A 230 21.58 -18.40 32.16
C GLN A 230 21.71 -17.41 31.00
N GLN A 231 22.94 -17.03 30.63
CA GLN A 231 23.22 -16.24 29.42
C GLN A 231 22.86 -16.98 28.13
N GLN A 232 23.20 -18.27 28.03
CA GLN A 232 22.82 -19.08 26.86
C GLN A 232 21.30 -19.24 26.73
N GLN A 233 20.58 -19.42 27.84
CA GLN A 233 19.12 -19.47 27.81
C GLN A 233 18.49 -18.13 27.41
N GLN A 234 19.02 -17.00 27.90
CA GLN A 234 18.54 -15.68 27.47
C GLN A 234 18.82 -15.43 25.99
N GLN A 235 19.98 -15.87 25.47
CA GLN A 235 20.28 -15.77 24.03
C GLN A 235 19.38 -16.65 23.18
N GLN A 236 19.08 -17.88 23.60
CA GLN A 236 18.13 -18.74 22.88
C GLN A 236 16.71 -18.16 22.90
N GLN A 237 16.28 -17.54 24.01
CA GLN A 237 15.00 -16.84 24.05
C GLN A 237 14.95 -15.62 23.14
N GLN A 238 16.02 -14.82 23.06
CA GLN A 238 16.10 -13.69 22.13
C GLN A 238 16.11 -14.13 20.67
N GLN A 239 16.84 -15.20 20.33
CA GLN A 239 16.82 -15.76 18.96
C GLN A 239 15.46 -16.35 18.60
N GLN A 240 14.77 -17.00 19.54
CA GLN A 240 13.41 -17.48 19.31
C GLN A 240 12.40 -16.34 19.15
N GLN A 241 12.55 -15.23 19.86
CA GLN A 241 11.72 -14.03 19.65
C GLN A 241 11.96 -13.35 18.29
N GLN A 242 13.18 -13.42 17.74
CA GLN A 242 13.52 -12.88 16.42
C GLN A 242 13.13 -13.81 15.26
N GLN A 243 12.97 -15.11 15.50
CA GLN A 243 12.53 -16.10 14.51
C GLN A 243 11.02 -16.33 14.50
N GLN A 244 10.28 -15.83 15.50
CA GLN A 244 8.83 -15.78 15.40
C GLN A 244 8.46 -14.77 14.30
N PRO A 245 7.55 -15.13 13.36
CA PRO A 245 6.99 -14.12 12.47
C PRO A 245 6.47 -12.99 13.36
N PRO A 246 6.69 -11.71 12.97
CA PRO A 246 6.24 -10.61 13.80
C PRO A 246 4.77 -10.84 14.09
N VAL A 247 4.46 -11.06 15.37
CA VAL A 247 3.08 -10.92 15.84
C VAL A 247 2.69 -9.55 15.35
N LEU A 248 1.55 -9.44 14.66
CA LEU A 248 0.92 -8.18 14.25
C LEU A 248 0.57 -7.35 15.49
N GLN A 249 1.58 -6.91 16.25
CA GLN A 249 1.49 -5.80 17.14
C GLN A 249 1.59 -4.60 16.23
N ALA A 250 0.43 -4.11 15.84
CA ALA A 250 0.26 -2.83 15.18
C ALA A 250 0.97 -1.75 16.01
N SER A 251 2.24 -1.51 15.71
CA SER A 251 2.95 -0.32 16.11
C SER A 251 2.38 0.81 15.26
N GLY A 252 1.41 1.52 15.82
CA GLY A 252 0.72 2.65 15.20
C GLY A 252 -0.75 2.34 14.99
N GLY A 253 -1.61 2.90 15.85
CA GLY A 253 -3.07 2.86 15.68
C GLY A 253 -3.55 3.34 14.30
N VAL A 254 -2.71 4.12 13.61
CA VAL A 254 -2.92 4.63 12.25
C VAL A 254 -2.98 3.51 11.19
N SER A 255 -2.18 2.43 11.32
CA SER A 255 -2.10 1.40 10.26
C SER A 255 -3.33 0.49 10.19
N LYS A 256 -4.00 0.25 11.34
CA LYS A 256 -5.28 -0.48 11.39
C LYS A 256 -6.45 0.38 10.88
N GLU A 257 -6.46 1.67 11.21
CA GLU A 257 -7.47 2.61 10.71
C GLU A 257 -7.35 2.82 9.19
N ARG A 258 -6.12 2.86 8.65
CA ARG A 258 -5.85 2.93 7.20
C ARG A 258 -6.40 1.72 6.43
N ALA A 259 -6.18 0.50 6.92
CA ALA A 259 -6.72 -0.71 6.28
C ALA A 259 -8.25 -0.80 6.35
N HIS A 260 -8.85 -0.40 7.48
CA HIS A 260 -10.32 -0.38 7.63
C HIS A 260 -11.01 0.70 6.78
N SER A 261 -10.34 1.82 6.48
CA SER A 261 -10.91 2.88 5.63
C SER A 261 -11.16 2.43 4.18
N LEU A 262 -10.44 1.41 3.70
CA LEU A 262 -10.47 0.94 2.31
C LEU A 262 -11.39 -0.25 2.07
N ALA A 263 -11.64 -1.09 3.07
CA ALA A 263 -12.71 -2.10 3.01
C ALA A 263 -14.13 -1.49 2.86
N SER A 264 -14.21 -0.16 2.83
CA SER A 264 -15.43 0.62 2.55
C SER A 264 -15.34 1.43 1.24
N LEU A 265 -14.33 1.15 0.40
CA LEU A 265 -14.27 1.54 -1.02
C LEU A 265 -14.70 0.40 -1.95
N ASP A 266 -14.89 -0.82 -1.41
CA ASP A 266 -15.53 -1.96 -2.05
C ASP A 266 -17.07 -1.84 -1.98
#